data_AF-A0A2U1PX81-F1
#
_entry.id   AF-A0A2U1PX81-F1
#
_cell.length_a   1.000
_cell.length_b   1.000
_cell.length_c   1.000
_cell.angle_alpha   90.00
_cell.angle_beta   90.00
_cell.angle_gamma   90.00
#
_symmetry.space_group_name_H-M   'P 1'
#
loop_
_entity.id
_entity.type
_entity.pdbx_description
1 polymer ?
#
loop_
_entity_poly.entity_id
_entity_poly.type
_entity_poly.pdbx_seq_one_letter_code
_entity_poly.pdbx_strand_id
1 'polypeptide(L)'
;MVLTVVDMFEFLELPDWDGTSVSQGEALDPNRQAPKRTTDPLSPDKVIPEKDYLMDKAEKPDDDVLKAREKKEKANADRAAKRAAGEGPSQVSRKRQKKNTAGEQRLAGVDAEKKVLEDQAAAQSARIAELEGLLATRDGEKQKLEKENKDLVAQLGQSEVVRHNTVRSLIPTVFKRLVDSVEYKKSLAKPYSLTYSAGWLAGVRIQRKQEDVDRIISSTKKINLDAPKLWKAEYNNLFSAEYPYIQKIADAYRLAPADLMNIFPDGPSPQGLVGSSSRPAEAPANVDTPQQEAPADP
;
A
#
# COMPACT_ATOMS: atom_id res chain seq x y z
N MET A 1 27.88 8.00 14.50
CA MET A 1 26.46 8.39 14.63
C MET A 1 25.68 7.11 14.87
N VAL A 2 25.18 6.93 16.09
CA VAL A 2 24.41 5.74 16.48
C VAL A 2 22.94 6.07 16.19
N LEU A 3 22.30 5.29 15.32
CA LEU A 3 20.86 5.40 15.08
C LEU A 3 20.15 4.77 16.28
N THR A 4 19.56 5.61 17.12
CA THR A 4 18.63 5.16 18.17
C THR A 4 17.35 4.71 17.48
N VAL A 5 17.12 3.39 17.50
CA VAL A 5 15.84 2.79 17.10
C VAL A 5 14.83 3.15 18.18
N VAL A 6 13.85 3.97 17.84
CA VAL A 6 12.75 4.36 18.73
C VAL A 6 11.84 3.13 18.91
N ASP A 7 11.67 2.70 20.15
CA ASP A 7 10.80 1.58 20.52
C ASP A 7 9.32 2.00 20.41
N MET A 8 8.43 1.04 20.17
CA MET A 8 6.99 1.25 20.00
C MET A 8 6.37 1.97 21.21
N PHE A 9 6.93 1.76 22.40
CA PHE A 9 6.50 2.43 23.62
C PHE A 9 6.84 3.94 23.63
N GLU A 10 8.03 4.31 23.17
CA GLU A 10 8.42 5.72 23.00
C GLU A 10 7.60 6.41 21.91
N PHE A 11 7.20 5.70 20.85
CA PHE A 11 6.33 6.25 19.81
C PHE A 11 4.92 6.57 20.31
N LEU A 12 4.41 5.81 21.28
CA LEU A 12 3.06 5.99 21.85
C LEU A 12 3.01 6.99 23.01
N GLU A 13 4.15 7.35 23.60
CA GLU A 13 4.27 8.42 24.60
C GLU A 13 4.52 9.81 23.98
N LEU A 14 4.72 9.87 22.65
CA LEU A 14 4.71 11.15 21.95
C LEU A 14 3.34 11.81 22.16
N PRO A 15 3.29 13.10 22.54
CA PRO A 15 2.03 13.79 22.73
C PRO A 15 1.18 13.63 21.48
N ASP A 16 -0.10 13.27 21.65
CA ASP A 16 -1.06 13.16 20.55
C ASP A 16 -0.86 14.34 19.61
N TRP A 17 -0.67 14.06 18.32
CA TRP A 17 -0.48 15.06 17.26
C TRP A 17 -1.82 15.78 16.96
N ASP A 18 -2.55 16.16 18.01
CA ASP A 18 -3.72 17.02 17.99
C ASP A 18 -3.26 18.45 17.67
N GLY A 19 -2.97 18.67 16.39
CA GLY A 19 -2.51 19.95 15.86
C GLY A 19 -1.70 19.83 14.57
N THR A 20 -1.19 18.65 14.22
CA THR A 20 -0.46 18.46 12.97
C THR A 20 -1.43 18.06 11.87
N SER A 21 -2.11 19.07 11.34
CA SER A 21 -2.69 18.96 10.01
C SER A 21 -1.57 18.60 9.05
N VAL A 22 -1.67 17.45 8.38
CA VAL A 22 -0.89 17.21 7.16
C VAL A 22 -1.32 18.29 6.19
N SER A 23 -0.56 19.39 6.13
CA SER A 23 -0.84 20.47 5.21
C SER A 23 -0.76 19.89 3.81
N GLN A 24 -1.85 20.04 3.04
CA GLN A 24 -1.72 20.14 1.59
C GLN A 24 -0.55 21.10 1.35
N GLY A 25 0.46 20.64 0.59
CA GLY A 25 1.74 21.31 0.47
C GLY A 25 1.63 22.83 0.33
N GLU A 26 2.63 23.53 0.88
CA GLU A 26 2.75 24.99 0.99
C GLU A 26 1.76 25.77 0.11
N ALA A 27 0.77 26.40 0.74
CA ALA A 27 -0.22 27.20 0.05
C ALA A 27 0.50 28.21 -0.84
N LEU A 28 0.26 28.12 -2.16
CA LEU A 28 0.78 29.08 -3.13
C LEU A 28 0.50 30.49 -2.62
N ASP A 29 1.56 31.30 -2.55
CA ASP A 29 1.51 32.70 -2.12
C ASP A 29 0.24 33.39 -2.68
N PRO A 30 -0.64 33.98 -1.84
CA PRO A 30 -1.90 34.57 -2.31
C PRO A 30 -1.69 35.69 -3.33
N ASN A 31 -0.48 36.23 -3.47
CA ASN A 31 -0.10 37.16 -4.53
C ASN A 31 0.46 36.52 -5.80
N ARG A 32 0.75 35.21 -5.81
CA ARG A 32 1.06 34.45 -7.03
C ARG A 32 -0.23 33.92 -7.64
N GLN A 33 -0.84 34.70 -8.52
CA GLN A 33 -1.84 34.17 -9.44
C GLN A 33 -1.21 33.06 -10.28
N ALA A 34 -1.84 31.87 -10.24
CA ALA A 34 -1.55 30.84 -11.24
C ALA A 34 -1.65 31.50 -12.63
N PRO A 35 -0.69 31.28 -13.54
CA PRO A 35 -0.71 31.92 -14.85
C PRO A 35 -2.05 31.62 -15.50
N LYS A 36 -2.91 32.65 -15.63
CA LYS A 36 -4.19 32.51 -16.31
C LYS A 36 -3.87 32.00 -17.70
N ARG A 37 -4.32 30.77 -17.99
CA ARG A 37 -4.33 30.28 -19.37
C ARG A 37 -5.07 31.33 -20.18
N THR A 38 -4.37 31.95 -21.11
CA THR A 38 -4.88 33.04 -21.93
C THR A 38 -5.94 32.58 -22.94
N THR A 39 -6.16 31.27 -23.04
CA THR A 39 -7.18 30.66 -23.88
C THR A 39 -7.92 29.59 -23.10
N ASP A 40 -9.25 29.72 -23.04
CA ASP A 40 -10.11 28.67 -22.53
C ASP A 40 -10.01 27.44 -23.45
N PRO A 41 -10.05 26.22 -22.90
CA PRO A 41 -10.04 25.01 -23.71
C PRO A 41 -11.23 25.01 -24.67
N LEU A 42 -10.99 24.72 -25.95
CA LEU A 42 -12.06 24.61 -26.93
C LEU A 42 -13.03 23.50 -26.50
N SER A 43 -14.33 23.79 -26.56
CA SER A 43 -15.39 22.83 -26.34
C SER A 43 -15.31 21.69 -27.38
N PRO A 44 -15.61 20.44 -27.00
CA PRO A 44 -15.41 19.26 -27.86
C PRO A 44 -16.14 19.32 -29.21
N ASP A 45 -17.22 20.11 -29.31
CA ASP A 45 -18.04 20.21 -30.52
C ASP A 45 -17.67 21.39 -31.45
N LYS A 46 -16.59 22.13 -31.15
CA LYS A 46 -16.13 23.24 -32.01
C LYS A 46 -14.98 22.82 -32.91
N VAL A 47 -15.15 23.09 -34.20
CA VAL A 47 -14.12 22.93 -35.24
C VAL A 47 -12.97 23.90 -34.96
N ILE A 48 -11.74 23.39 -35.00
CA ILE A 48 -10.51 24.17 -34.75
C ILE A 48 -10.38 25.21 -35.88
N PRO A 49 -10.19 26.50 -35.57
CA PRO A 49 -10.04 27.52 -36.60
C PRO A 49 -8.80 27.25 -37.46
N GLU A 50 -8.90 27.56 -38.75
CA GLU A 50 -7.76 27.53 -39.68
C GLU A 50 -6.69 28.53 -39.23
N LYS A 51 -5.42 28.23 -39.55
CA LYS A 51 -4.28 29.05 -39.15
C LYS A 51 -4.38 30.44 -39.78
N ASP A 52 -4.14 31.47 -38.96
CA ASP A 52 -4.10 32.85 -39.45
C ASP A 52 -2.79 33.12 -40.20
N TYR A 53 -2.80 34.07 -41.14
CA TYR A 53 -1.67 34.41 -42.01
C TYR A 53 -0.37 34.75 -41.25
N LEU A 54 -0.50 35.25 -40.02
CA LEU A 54 0.62 35.52 -39.12
C LEU A 54 1.26 34.25 -38.56
N MET A 55 0.47 33.19 -38.34
CA MET A 55 0.99 31.88 -37.92
C MET A 55 1.71 31.19 -39.06
N ASP A 56 1.20 31.31 -40.29
CA ASP A 56 1.89 30.81 -41.49
C ASP A 56 3.24 31.50 -41.71
N LYS A 57 3.38 32.78 -41.32
CA LYS A 57 4.67 33.49 -41.34
C LYS A 57 5.63 33.07 -40.23
N ALA A 58 5.13 32.56 -39.11
CA ALA A 58 5.94 32.10 -37.99
C ALA A 58 6.54 30.71 -38.25
N GLU A 59 5.88 29.90 -39.07
CA GLU A 59 6.42 28.64 -39.62
C GLU A 59 7.48 28.94 -40.69
N LYS A 60 8.65 29.40 -40.24
CA LYS A 60 9.80 29.52 -41.12
C LYS A 60 10.25 28.11 -41.52
N PRO A 61 10.29 27.80 -42.83
CA PRO A 61 10.82 26.53 -43.28
C PRO A 61 12.27 26.40 -42.82
N ASP A 62 12.61 25.22 -42.31
CA ASP A 62 13.94 24.90 -41.82
C ASP A 62 14.96 24.98 -42.97
N ASP A 63 15.99 25.81 -42.80
CA ASP A 63 17.03 26.06 -43.81
C ASP A 63 17.72 24.76 -44.24
N ASP A 64 17.84 23.77 -43.36
CA ASP A 64 18.47 22.50 -43.69
C ASP A 64 17.57 21.64 -44.60
N VAL A 65 16.25 21.73 -44.43
CA VAL A 65 15.28 21.07 -45.31
C VAL A 65 15.28 21.72 -46.69
N LEU A 66 15.38 23.05 -46.77
CA LEU A 66 15.49 23.77 -48.04
C LEU A 66 16.78 23.42 -48.78
N LYS A 67 17.93 23.41 -48.10
CA LYS A 67 19.23 23.00 -48.68
C LYS A 67 19.21 21.54 -49.14
N ALA A 68 18.59 20.65 -48.38
CA ALA A 68 18.46 19.24 -48.77
C ALA A 68 17.60 19.08 -50.03
N ARG A 69 16.51 19.86 -50.15
CA ARG A 69 15.64 19.86 -51.32
C ARG A 69 16.35 20.41 -52.56
N GLU A 70 17.06 21.53 -52.43
CA GLU A 70 17.84 22.13 -53.51
C GLU A 70 18.97 21.21 -53.98
N LYS A 71 19.67 20.54 -53.05
CA LYS A 71 20.70 19.54 -53.38
C LYS A 71 20.13 18.34 -54.15
N LYS A 72 18.93 17.88 -53.76
CA LYS A 72 18.24 16.78 -54.45
C LYS A 72 17.81 17.20 -55.86
N GLU A 73 17.32 18.42 -56.02
CA GLU A 73 16.89 18.96 -57.31
C GLU A 73 18.06 19.18 -58.27
N LYS A 74 19.18 19.75 -57.79
CA LYS A 74 20.41 19.91 -58.55
C LYS A 74 21.01 18.57 -59.00
N ALA A 75 21.00 17.56 -58.13
CA ALA A 75 21.43 16.22 -58.50
C ALA A 75 20.53 15.57 -59.58
N ASN A 76 19.23 15.91 -59.58
CA ASN A 76 18.29 15.43 -60.58
C ASN A 76 18.45 16.16 -61.92
N ALA A 77 18.70 17.48 -61.88
CA ALA A 77 19.01 18.29 -63.05
C ALA A 77 20.32 17.85 -63.72
N ASP A 78 21.37 17.58 -62.95
CA ASP A 78 22.63 17.03 -63.48
C ASP A 78 22.45 15.66 -64.13
N ARG A 79 21.59 14.81 -63.55
CA ARG A 79 21.25 13.49 -64.14
C ARG A 79 20.44 13.65 -65.43
N ALA A 80 19.55 14.64 -65.51
CA ALA A 80 18.78 14.93 -66.71
C ALA A 80 19.66 15.55 -67.82
N ALA A 81 20.56 16.48 -67.47
CA ALA A 81 21.50 17.09 -68.42
C ALA A 81 22.48 16.07 -69.00
N LYS A 82 22.98 15.13 -68.18
CA LYS A 82 23.81 14.00 -68.65
C LYS A 82 23.07 13.00 -69.54
N ARG A 83 21.72 12.99 -69.51
CA ARG A 83 20.89 12.19 -70.42
C ARG A 83 20.54 12.95 -71.70
N ALA A 84 20.51 14.29 -71.66
CA ALA A 84 20.20 15.14 -72.81
C ALA A 84 21.43 15.50 -73.66
N ALA A 85 22.63 15.54 -73.08
CA ALA A 85 23.90 15.66 -73.80
C ALA A 85 24.25 14.33 -74.47
N GLY A 86 23.61 14.05 -75.60
CA GLY A 86 23.91 12.91 -76.45
C GLY A 86 25.33 12.98 -77.02
N GLU A 87 26.30 12.44 -76.29
CA GLU A 87 27.59 12.02 -76.86
C GLU A 87 27.51 10.52 -77.17
N GLY A 88 27.21 10.24 -78.44
CA GLY A 88 27.12 8.89 -78.97
C GLY A 88 28.48 8.18 -78.96
N PRO A 89 28.52 6.86 -78.72
CA PRO A 89 29.71 6.09 -78.97
C PRO A 89 29.60 5.41 -80.35
N SER A 90 30.17 6.05 -81.37
CA SER A 90 30.59 5.34 -82.57
C SER A 90 32.07 5.00 -82.41
N GLN A 91 32.37 3.75 -82.09
CA GLN A 91 33.31 2.90 -82.84
C GLN A 91 33.61 1.57 -82.11
N VAL A 92 33.15 0.49 -82.74
CA VAL A 92 33.97 -0.66 -83.14
C VAL A 92 34.55 -1.53 -82.00
N SER A 93 33.71 -2.48 -81.58
CA SER A 93 33.98 -3.92 -81.65
C SER A 93 35.39 -4.43 -81.32
N ARG A 94 35.62 -4.73 -80.03
CA ARG A 94 36.40 -5.88 -79.50
C ARG A 94 36.41 -5.95 -77.96
N LYS A 95 35.89 -4.92 -77.26
CA LYS A 95 35.77 -4.86 -75.78
C LYS A 95 34.40 -5.27 -75.21
N ARG A 96 33.49 -5.80 -76.03
CA ARG A 96 32.08 -6.07 -75.66
C ARG A 96 31.85 -7.36 -74.86
N GLN A 97 32.73 -8.37 -74.96
CA GLN A 97 32.59 -9.59 -74.16
C GLN A 97 33.07 -9.46 -72.71
N LYS A 98 34.03 -8.57 -72.41
CA LYS A 98 34.57 -8.38 -71.05
C LYS A 98 33.80 -7.34 -70.19
N LYS A 99 32.97 -6.50 -70.83
CA LYS A 99 32.17 -5.45 -70.17
C LYS A 99 30.74 -5.93 -69.84
N ASN A 100 30.18 -6.85 -70.64
CA ASN A 100 28.92 -7.51 -70.32
C ASN A 100 29.08 -8.44 -69.11
N THR A 101 30.17 -9.21 -69.03
CA THR A 101 30.44 -10.07 -67.86
C THR A 101 30.69 -9.27 -66.58
N ALA A 102 31.36 -8.12 -66.65
CA ALA A 102 31.53 -7.23 -65.50
C ALA A 102 30.22 -6.53 -65.08
N GLY A 103 29.33 -6.24 -66.03
CA GLY A 103 27.98 -5.74 -65.76
C GLY A 103 27.07 -6.80 -65.15
N GLU A 104 27.11 -8.03 -65.67
CA GLU A 104 26.40 -9.20 -65.15
C GLU A 104 26.87 -9.60 -63.76
N GLN A 105 28.18 -9.58 -63.47
CA GLN A 105 28.71 -9.82 -62.13
C GLN A 105 28.28 -8.73 -61.13
N ARG A 106 28.20 -7.47 -61.58
CA ARG A 106 27.67 -6.37 -60.74
C ARG A 106 26.18 -6.49 -60.51
N LEU A 107 25.40 -6.89 -61.52
CA LEU A 107 23.97 -7.14 -61.38
C LEU A 107 23.72 -8.31 -60.40
N ALA A 108 24.44 -9.42 -60.58
CA ALA A 108 24.36 -10.58 -59.69
C ALA A 108 24.77 -10.25 -58.25
N GLY A 109 25.76 -9.37 -58.05
CA GLY A 109 26.14 -8.87 -56.73
C GLY A 109 25.03 -8.03 -56.09
N VAL A 110 24.41 -7.12 -56.86
CA VAL A 110 23.27 -6.31 -56.38
C VAL A 110 22.03 -7.18 -56.12
N ASP A 111 21.78 -8.21 -56.93
CA ASP A 111 20.67 -9.14 -56.72
C ASP A 111 20.89 -10.00 -55.46
N ALA A 112 22.12 -10.40 -55.19
CA ALA A 112 22.48 -11.09 -53.94
C ALA A 112 22.35 -10.17 -52.72
N GLU A 113 22.84 -8.92 -52.79
CA GLU A 113 22.67 -7.93 -51.72
C GLU A 113 21.20 -7.60 -51.47
N LYS A 114 20.40 -7.45 -52.55
CA LYS A 114 18.96 -7.23 -52.47
C LYS A 114 18.28 -8.40 -51.76
N LYS A 115 18.62 -9.64 -52.10
CA LYS A 115 18.07 -10.83 -51.45
C LYS A 115 18.41 -10.87 -49.95
N VAL A 116 19.65 -10.55 -49.58
CA VAL A 116 20.06 -10.47 -48.16
C VAL A 116 19.27 -9.39 -47.41
N LEU A 117 19.04 -8.23 -48.02
CA LEU A 117 18.23 -7.16 -47.42
C LEU A 117 16.75 -7.55 -47.29
N GLU A 118 16.21 -8.28 -48.27
CA GLU A 118 14.84 -8.82 -48.21
C GLU A 118 14.69 -9.86 -47.09
N ASP A 119 15.65 -10.79 -46.96
CA ASP A 119 15.67 -11.78 -45.87
C ASP A 119 15.82 -11.10 -44.49
N GLN A 120 16.65 -10.05 -44.39
CA GLN A 120 16.79 -9.25 -43.16
C GLN A 120 15.51 -8.49 -42.82
N ALA A 121 14.85 -7.88 -43.82
CA ALA A 121 13.59 -7.18 -43.62
C ALA A 121 12.47 -8.14 -43.17
N ALA A 122 12.43 -9.35 -43.73
CA ALA A 122 11.51 -10.40 -43.32
C ALA A 122 11.79 -10.90 -41.90
N ALA A 123 13.06 -11.08 -41.52
CA ALA A 123 13.43 -11.45 -40.16
C ALA A 123 13.08 -10.35 -39.13
N GLN A 124 13.30 -9.08 -39.49
CA GLN A 124 12.93 -7.94 -38.65
C GLN A 124 11.42 -7.82 -38.49
N SER A 125 10.62 -8.00 -39.54
CA SER A 125 9.16 -7.95 -39.44
C SER A 125 8.60 -9.09 -38.58
N ALA A 126 9.14 -10.31 -38.69
CA ALA A 126 8.79 -11.42 -37.83
C ALA A 126 9.11 -11.12 -36.34
N ARG A 127 10.27 -10.51 -36.07
CA ARG A 127 10.65 -10.12 -34.70
C ARG A 127 9.76 -9.02 -34.13
N ILE A 128 9.35 -8.05 -34.95
CA ILE A 128 8.42 -6.99 -34.54
C ILE A 128 7.07 -7.63 -34.15
N ALA A 129 6.53 -8.51 -34.99
CA ALA A 129 5.25 -9.19 -34.71
C ALA A 129 5.31 -10.02 -33.41
N GLU A 130 6.44 -10.69 -33.14
CA GLU A 130 6.66 -11.42 -31.88
C GLU A 130 6.65 -10.48 -30.66
N LEU A 131 7.37 -9.35 -30.75
CA LEU A 131 7.42 -8.36 -29.67
C LEU A 131 6.07 -7.70 -29.43
N GLU A 132 5.31 -7.41 -30.48
CA GLU A 132 3.94 -6.89 -30.37
C GLU A 132 3.01 -7.89 -29.67
N GLY A 133 3.11 -9.18 -29.98
CA GLY A 133 2.34 -10.24 -29.30
C GLY A 133 2.70 -10.36 -27.82
N LEU A 134 3.99 -10.27 -27.48
CA LEU A 134 4.45 -10.26 -26.09
C LEU A 134 3.97 -9.01 -25.34
N LEU A 135 4.01 -7.84 -25.96
CA LEU A 135 3.50 -6.60 -25.38
C LEU A 135 2.00 -6.69 -25.11
N ALA A 136 1.20 -7.16 -26.08
CA ALA A 136 -0.24 -7.35 -25.90
C ALA A 136 -0.57 -8.31 -24.76
N THR A 137 0.21 -9.39 -24.62
CA THR A 137 0.04 -10.36 -23.51
C THR A 137 0.37 -9.73 -22.16
N ARG A 138 1.49 -9.02 -22.07
CA ARG A 138 1.93 -8.30 -20.86
C ARG A 138 0.95 -7.20 -20.47
N ASP A 139 0.39 -6.47 -21.43
CA ASP A 139 -0.62 -5.44 -21.19
C ASP A 139 -1.92 -6.06 -20.65
N GLY A 140 -2.34 -7.21 -21.19
CA GLY A 140 -3.49 -7.97 -20.66
C GLY A 140 -3.27 -8.44 -19.22
N GLU A 141 -2.08 -9.00 -18.92
CA GLU A 141 -1.71 -9.40 -17.56
C GLU A 141 -1.66 -8.19 -16.61
N LYS A 142 -1.10 -7.07 -17.05
CA LYS A 142 -1.05 -5.83 -16.27
C LYS A 142 -2.45 -5.33 -15.92
N GLN A 143 -3.37 -5.28 -16.89
CA GLN A 143 -4.75 -4.87 -16.63
C GLN A 143 -5.47 -5.80 -15.64
N LYS A 144 -5.22 -7.11 -15.75
CA LYS A 144 -5.75 -8.10 -14.81
C LYS A 144 -5.24 -7.84 -13.39
N LEU A 145 -3.92 -7.69 -13.22
CA LEU A 145 -3.31 -7.40 -11.92
C LEU A 145 -3.76 -6.05 -11.35
N GLU A 146 -3.92 -5.03 -12.19
CA GLU A 146 -4.45 -3.73 -11.75
C GLU A 146 -5.88 -3.83 -11.21
N LYS A 147 -6.71 -4.67 -11.84
CA LYS A 147 -8.08 -4.94 -11.35
C LYS A 147 -8.05 -5.71 -10.03
N GLU A 148 -7.28 -6.80 -9.95
CA GLU A 148 -7.15 -7.59 -8.72
C GLU A 148 -6.60 -6.75 -7.56
N ASN A 149 -5.64 -5.87 -7.82
CA ASN A 149 -5.10 -4.97 -6.80
C ASN A 149 -6.18 -3.98 -6.30
N LYS A 150 -6.98 -3.40 -7.20
CA LYS A 150 -8.12 -2.54 -6.80
C LYS A 150 -9.13 -3.29 -5.94
N ASP A 151 -9.47 -4.53 -6.31
CA ASP A 151 -10.41 -5.36 -5.56
C ASP A 151 -9.85 -5.71 -4.17
N LEU A 152 -8.57 -6.07 -4.09
CA LEU A 152 -7.88 -6.35 -2.82
C LEU A 152 -7.81 -5.12 -1.92
N VAL A 153 -7.51 -3.94 -2.46
CA VAL A 153 -7.49 -2.68 -1.69
C VAL A 153 -8.88 -2.37 -1.14
N ALA A 154 -9.93 -2.57 -1.94
CA ALA A 154 -11.31 -2.37 -1.49
C ALA A 154 -11.69 -3.36 -0.37
N GLN A 155 -11.34 -4.64 -0.52
CA GLN A 155 -11.58 -5.67 0.50
C GLN A 155 -10.81 -5.38 1.80
N LEU A 156 -9.54 -4.99 1.67
CA LEU A 156 -8.71 -4.62 2.81
C LEU A 156 -9.34 -3.43 3.56
N GLY A 157 -9.71 -2.36 2.86
CA GLY A 157 -10.39 -1.22 3.47
C GLY A 157 -11.70 -1.60 4.18
N GLN A 158 -12.52 -2.47 3.60
CA GLN A 158 -13.74 -2.96 4.26
C GLN A 158 -13.42 -3.78 5.51
N SER A 159 -12.45 -4.69 5.43
CA SER A 159 -12.04 -5.51 6.58
C SER A 159 -11.47 -4.66 7.73
N GLU A 160 -10.75 -3.58 7.42
CA GLU A 160 -10.23 -2.64 8.41
C GLU A 160 -11.36 -1.89 9.12
N VAL A 161 -12.36 -1.43 8.38
CA VAL A 161 -13.55 -0.77 8.95
C VAL A 161 -14.30 -1.73 9.89
N VAL A 162 -14.49 -2.98 9.48
CA VAL A 162 -15.13 -4.01 10.32
C VAL A 162 -14.30 -4.27 11.59
N ARG A 163 -12.97 -4.38 11.46
CA ARG A 163 -12.07 -4.54 12.60
C ARG A 163 -12.16 -3.36 13.56
N HIS A 164 -12.15 -2.12 13.06
CA HIS A 164 -12.25 -0.92 13.88
C HIS A 164 -13.59 -0.84 14.62
N ASN A 165 -14.70 -1.10 13.92
CA ASN A 165 -16.03 -1.13 14.55
C ASN A 165 -16.13 -2.20 15.63
N THR A 166 -15.55 -3.37 15.37
CA THR A 166 -15.49 -4.48 16.32
C THR A 166 -14.74 -4.07 17.57
N VAL A 167 -13.50 -3.57 17.44
CA VAL A 167 -12.67 -3.12 18.56
C VAL A 167 -13.39 -2.02 19.37
N ARG A 168 -14.01 -1.06 18.67
CA ARG A 168 -14.80 0.00 19.28
C ARG A 168 -15.97 -0.52 20.13
N SER A 169 -16.57 -1.65 19.74
CA SER A 169 -17.65 -2.29 20.52
C SER A 169 -17.15 -3.22 21.63
N LEU A 170 -16.00 -3.86 21.42
CA LEU A 170 -15.41 -4.82 22.34
C LEU A 170 -14.85 -4.12 23.58
N ILE A 171 -14.09 -3.02 23.39
CA ILE A 171 -13.43 -2.30 24.49
C ILE A 171 -14.43 -1.92 25.61
N PRO A 172 -15.53 -1.19 25.35
CA PRO A 172 -16.47 -0.83 26.41
C PRO A 172 -17.07 -2.04 27.13
N THR A 173 -17.34 -3.11 26.39
CA THR A 173 -17.93 -4.34 26.93
C THR A 173 -16.97 -5.07 27.85
N VAL A 174 -15.71 -5.21 27.40
CA VAL A 174 -14.64 -5.80 28.20
C VAL A 174 -14.41 -4.98 29.46
N PHE A 175 -14.32 -3.66 29.36
CA PHE A 175 -14.14 -2.79 30.51
C PHE A 175 -15.31 -2.90 31.50
N LYS A 176 -16.56 -2.85 31.02
CA LYS A 176 -17.74 -3.01 31.88
C LYS A 176 -17.68 -4.33 32.67
N ARG A 177 -17.36 -5.43 32.00
CA ARG A 177 -17.23 -6.75 32.63
C ARG A 177 -16.05 -6.84 33.57
N LEU A 178 -14.91 -6.23 33.24
CA LEU A 178 -13.75 -6.17 34.14
C LEU A 178 -14.13 -5.44 35.43
N VAL A 179 -14.82 -4.29 35.32
CA VAL A 179 -15.30 -3.55 36.49
C VAL A 179 -16.24 -4.40 37.34
N ASP A 180 -17.05 -5.25 36.71
CA ASP A 180 -17.96 -6.15 37.40
C ASP A 180 -17.29 -7.39 38.02
N SER A 181 -16.09 -7.76 37.57
CA SER A 181 -15.31 -8.90 38.05
C SER A 181 -15.07 -8.83 39.56
N VAL A 182 -15.24 -9.97 40.22
CA VAL A 182 -14.96 -10.11 41.66
C VAL A 182 -13.49 -9.85 41.96
N GLU A 183 -12.58 -10.27 41.09
CA GLU A 183 -11.13 -10.10 41.26
C GLU A 183 -10.73 -8.63 41.17
N TYR A 184 -11.23 -7.91 40.16
CA TYR A 184 -10.97 -6.50 39.99
C TYR A 184 -11.53 -5.67 41.17
N LYS A 185 -12.76 -5.98 41.61
CA LYS A 185 -13.37 -5.36 42.79
C LYS A 185 -12.55 -5.60 44.07
N LYS A 186 -12.00 -6.81 44.25
CA LYS A 186 -11.11 -7.13 45.37
C LYS A 186 -9.81 -6.33 45.30
N SER A 187 -9.19 -6.23 44.12
CA SER A 187 -7.97 -5.43 43.92
C SER A 187 -8.22 -3.94 44.19
N LEU A 188 -9.39 -3.42 43.81
CA LEU A 188 -9.81 -2.05 44.06
C LEU A 188 -10.02 -1.71 45.55
N ALA A 189 -10.31 -2.69 46.40
CA ALA A 189 -10.67 -2.45 47.79
C ALA A 189 -9.58 -1.68 48.57
N LYS A 190 -8.31 -2.02 48.34
CA LYS A 190 -7.16 -1.38 49.00
C LYS A 190 -6.97 0.08 48.57
N PRO A 191 -6.81 0.42 47.28
CA PRO A 191 -6.70 1.81 46.85
C PRO A 191 -7.96 2.62 47.19
N TYR A 192 -9.16 2.02 47.11
CA TYR A 192 -10.39 2.69 47.56
C TYR A 192 -10.34 3.06 49.06
N SER A 193 -9.94 2.12 49.92
CA SER A 193 -9.77 2.38 51.36
C SER A 193 -8.73 3.47 51.65
N LEU A 194 -7.63 3.50 50.88
CA LEU A 194 -6.58 4.51 51.03
C LEU A 194 -7.05 5.89 50.53
N THR A 195 -7.74 5.97 49.40
CA THR A 195 -8.29 7.25 48.89
C THR A 195 -9.31 7.83 49.86
N TYR A 196 -10.19 6.99 50.44
CA TYR A 196 -11.12 7.41 51.49
C TYR A 196 -10.38 7.96 52.71
N SER A 197 -9.36 7.24 53.19
CA SER A 197 -8.53 7.67 54.32
C SER A 197 -7.81 9.01 54.04
N ALA A 198 -7.25 9.17 52.84
CA ALA A 198 -6.57 10.39 52.42
C ALA A 198 -7.54 11.57 52.31
N GLY A 199 -8.72 11.36 51.72
CA GLY A 199 -9.77 12.38 51.61
C GLY A 199 -10.31 12.81 52.97
N TRP A 200 -10.54 11.85 53.87
CA TRP A 200 -10.94 12.15 55.25
C TRP A 200 -9.88 12.97 55.98
N LEU A 201 -8.60 12.59 55.89
CA LEU A 201 -7.49 13.33 56.50
C LEU A 201 -7.39 14.76 55.95
N ALA A 202 -7.58 14.95 54.65
CA ALA A 202 -7.63 16.26 54.03
C ALA A 202 -8.82 17.08 54.54
N GLY A 203 -10.01 16.47 54.62
CA GLY A 203 -11.22 17.11 55.11
C GLY A 203 -11.15 17.55 56.58
N VAL A 204 -10.54 16.74 57.45
CA VAL A 204 -10.36 17.08 58.88
C VAL A 204 -9.51 18.33 59.07
N ARG A 205 -8.56 18.61 58.15
CA ARG A 205 -7.69 19.79 58.22
C ARG A 205 -8.37 21.09 57.76
N ILE A 206 -9.51 21.01 57.07
CA ILE A 206 -10.20 22.19 56.55
C ILE A 206 -10.82 22.96 57.72
N GLN A 207 -10.46 24.24 57.85
CA GLN A 207 -11.01 25.19 58.83
C GLN A 207 -10.86 24.79 60.32
N ARG A 208 -9.96 23.85 60.63
CA ARG A 208 -9.66 23.45 62.01
C ARG A 208 -8.24 23.83 62.40
N LYS A 209 -8.04 24.14 63.69
CA LYS A 209 -6.71 24.36 64.25
C LYS A 209 -5.97 23.03 64.36
N GLN A 210 -4.64 23.07 64.29
CA GLN A 210 -3.81 21.86 64.30
C GLN A 210 -4.02 21.00 65.57
N GLU A 211 -4.21 21.63 66.71
CA GLU A 211 -4.49 20.96 68.00
C GLU A 211 -5.77 20.11 67.96
N ASP A 212 -6.82 20.63 67.33
CA ASP A 212 -8.09 19.92 67.17
C ASP A 212 -7.96 18.78 66.15
N VAL A 213 -7.18 19.00 65.09
CA VAL A 213 -6.85 17.98 64.08
C VAL A 213 -6.13 16.80 64.74
N ASP A 214 -5.10 17.06 65.54
CA ASP A 214 -4.31 16.02 66.21
C ASP A 214 -5.17 15.22 67.21
N ARG A 215 -6.04 15.90 67.96
CA ARG A 215 -7.01 15.24 68.86
C ARG A 215 -7.95 14.30 68.11
N ILE A 216 -8.48 14.73 66.96
CA ILE A 216 -9.39 13.94 66.12
C ILE A 216 -8.65 12.76 65.49
N ILE A 217 -7.43 12.97 65.01
CA ILE A 217 -6.59 11.91 64.45
C ILE A 217 -6.26 10.86 65.52
N SER A 218 -5.80 11.26 66.72
CA SER A 218 -5.45 10.34 67.80
C SER A 218 -6.63 9.53 68.34
N SER A 219 -7.85 10.07 68.26
CA SER A 219 -9.07 9.34 68.66
C SER A 219 -9.55 8.32 67.62
N THR A 220 -9.05 8.39 66.38
CA THR A 220 -9.53 7.56 65.27
C THR A 220 -8.61 6.35 65.03
N LYS A 221 -9.02 5.15 65.45
CA LYS A 221 -8.18 3.93 65.40
C LYS A 221 -8.16 3.17 64.05
N LYS A 222 -8.97 3.55 63.06
CA LYS A 222 -9.20 2.76 61.83
C LYS A 222 -8.67 3.39 60.54
N ILE A 223 -7.98 4.53 60.62
CA ILE A 223 -7.56 5.28 59.43
C ILE A 223 -6.05 5.14 59.24
N ASN A 224 -5.64 4.88 58.01
CA ASN A 224 -4.23 4.83 57.65
C ASN A 224 -3.70 6.26 57.45
N LEU A 225 -2.77 6.67 58.32
CA LEU A 225 -2.16 8.01 58.31
C LEU A 225 -1.25 8.24 57.09
N ASP A 226 -0.67 7.17 56.55
CA ASP A 226 0.19 7.21 55.38
C ASP A 226 -0.59 7.13 54.06
N ALA A 227 -1.91 7.00 54.13
CA ALA A 227 -2.77 6.91 52.95
C ALA A 227 -2.54 8.01 51.91
N PRO A 228 -2.34 9.30 52.26
CA PRO A 228 -2.06 10.35 51.27
C PRO A 228 -0.82 10.10 50.40
N LYS A 229 0.18 9.38 50.92
CA LYS A 229 1.41 9.05 50.19
C LYS A 229 1.28 7.75 49.40
N LEU A 230 0.52 6.79 49.92
CA LEU A 230 0.43 5.43 49.38
C LEU A 230 -0.65 5.23 48.33
N TRP A 231 -1.77 5.98 48.41
CA TRP A 231 -2.96 5.66 47.61
C TRP A 231 -2.71 5.71 46.10
N LYS A 232 -1.90 6.68 45.62
CA LYS A 232 -1.59 6.81 44.19
C LYS A 232 -0.76 5.65 43.67
N ALA A 233 0.24 5.22 44.44
CA ALA A 233 1.08 4.08 44.06
C ALA A 233 0.24 2.79 43.98
N GLU A 234 -0.60 2.54 44.97
CA GLU A 234 -1.50 1.38 44.99
C GLU A 234 -2.57 1.43 43.90
N TYR A 235 -3.06 2.62 43.56
CA TYR A 235 -3.98 2.81 42.43
C TYR A 235 -3.29 2.52 41.09
N ASN A 236 -2.06 3.01 40.90
CA ASN A 236 -1.30 2.76 39.68
C ASN A 236 -0.96 1.26 39.52
N ASN A 237 -0.69 0.56 40.61
CA ASN A 237 -0.46 -0.89 40.59
C ASN A 237 -1.67 -1.67 40.03
N LEU A 238 -2.89 -1.14 40.08
CA LEU A 238 -4.06 -1.78 39.47
C LEU A 238 -3.93 -1.93 37.96
N PHE A 239 -3.23 -1.02 37.28
CA PHE A 239 -3.07 -1.03 35.82
C PHE A 239 -1.93 -1.93 35.37
N SER A 240 -1.01 -2.26 36.26
CA SER A 240 0.09 -3.21 36.02
C SER A 240 -0.25 -4.63 36.46
N ALA A 241 -1.37 -4.82 37.17
CA ALA A 241 -1.80 -6.13 37.62
C ALA A 241 -2.35 -6.97 36.46
N GLU A 242 -1.93 -8.23 36.39
CA GLU A 242 -2.49 -9.20 35.47
C GLU A 242 -3.81 -9.74 36.01
N TYR A 243 -4.91 -9.47 35.30
CA TYR A 243 -6.22 -10.01 35.65
C TYR A 243 -6.50 -11.24 34.80
N PRO A 244 -6.83 -12.40 35.42
CA PRO A 244 -7.22 -13.62 34.71
C PRO A 244 -8.27 -13.40 33.62
N TYR A 245 -9.25 -12.52 33.84
CA TYR A 245 -10.24 -12.18 32.81
C TYR A 245 -9.62 -11.53 31.56
N ILE A 246 -8.66 -10.62 31.73
CA ILE A 246 -7.95 -9.99 30.62
C ILE A 246 -7.09 -11.03 29.89
N GLN A 247 -6.45 -11.94 30.65
CA GLN A 247 -5.72 -13.05 30.06
C GLN A 247 -6.62 -13.98 29.22
N LYS A 248 -7.83 -14.31 29.70
CA LYS A 248 -8.81 -15.10 28.92
C LYS A 248 -9.15 -14.43 27.58
N ILE A 249 -9.30 -13.11 27.57
CA ILE A 249 -9.57 -12.36 26.32
C ILE A 249 -8.35 -12.38 25.41
N ALA A 250 -7.15 -12.16 25.98
CA ALA A 250 -5.90 -12.18 25.24
C ALA A 250 -5.64 -13.55 24.60
N ASP A 251 -5.86 -14.64 25.33
CA ASP A 251 -5.70 -16.02 24.85
C ASP A 251 -6.75 -16.39 23.79
N ALA A 252 -7.92 -15.74 23.84
CA ALA A 252 -9.02 -15.93 22.92
C ALA A 252 -8.90 -15.10 21.63
N TYR A 253 -7.74 -14.52 21.32
CA TYR A 253 -7.53 -13.68 20.11
C TYR A 253 -7.88 -14.37 18.77
N ARG A 254 -7.96 -15.71 18.76
CA ARG A 254 -8.34 -16.51 17.59
C ARG A 254 -9.85 -16.68 17.43
N LEU A 255 -10.64 -16.34 18.44
CA LEU A 255 -12.09 -16.47 18.38
C LEU A 255 -12.68 -15.41 17.46
N ALA A 256 -13.84 -15.73 16.87
CA ALA A 256 -14.60 -14.73 16.14
C ALA A 256 -15.00 -13.60 17.10
N PRO A 257 -15.15 -12.36 16.63
CA PRO A 257 -15.49 -11.25 17.50
C PRO A 257 -16.77 -11.41 18.32
N ALA A 258 -17.78 -12.09 17.75
CA ALA A 258 -19.01 -12.41 18.46
C ALA A 258 -18.76 -13.33 19.67
N ASP A 259 -17.80 -14.24 19.56
CA ASP A 259 -17.44 -15.19 20.61
C ASP A 259 -16.58 -14.52 21.70
N LEU A 260 -15.71 -13.55 21.33
CA LEU A 260 -15.02 -12.70 22.30
C LEU A 260 -16.01 -11.95 23.21
N MET A 261 -17.13 -11.51 22.63
CA MET A 261 -18.21 -10.87 23.36
C MET A 261 -18.98 -11.83 24.28
N ASN A 262 -18.70 -13.13 24.28
CA ASN A 262 -19.32 -14.11 25.17
C ASN A 262 -18.40 -14.55 26.32
N ILE A 263 -17.19 -14.00 26.43
CA ILE A 263 -16.26 -14.30 27.53
C ILE A 263 -16.67 -13.54 28.79
N PHE A 264 -16.87 -14.26 29.89
CA PHE A 264 -17.23 -13.69 31.18
C PHE A 264 -16.05 -13.73 32.18
N PRO A 265 -15.91 -12.73 33.06
CA PRO A 265 -14.83 -12.68 34.05
C PRO A 265 -14.78 -13.92 34.95
N ASP A 266 -15.91 -14.23 35.57
CA ASP A 266 -16.03 -15.32 36.54
C ASP A 266 -16.45 -16.65 35.88
N GLY A 267 -16.60 -16.68 34.56
CA GLY A 267 -16.92 -17.89 33.80
C GLY A 267 -15.70 -18.80 33.60
N PRO A 268 -15.91 -20.08 33.27
CA PRO A 268 -14.81 -20.96 32.87
C PRO A 268 -14.06 -20.35 31.68
N SER A 269 -12.74 -20.57 31.63
CA SER A 269 -11.98 -20.21 30.43
C SER A 269 -12.56 -20.99 29.25
N PRO A 270 -12.77 -20.37 28.07
CA PRO A 270 -13.19 -21.09 26.87
C PRO A 270 -12.09 -22.08 26.44
N GLN A 271 -12.07 -23.25 27.07
CA GLN A 271 -11.23 -24.38 26.71
C GLN A 271 -11.82 -25.01 25.44
N GLY A 272 -11.12 -24.88 24.30
CA GLY A 272 -11.55 -25.57 23.09
C GLY A 272 -10.87 -25.21 21.76
N LEU A 273 -10.11 -24.12 21.64
CA LEU A 273 -9.56 -23.70 20.34
C LEU A 273 -8.05 -23.38 20.32
N VAL A 274 -7.35 -23.56 21.44
CA VAL A 274 -5.90 -23.29 21.52
C VAL A 274 -5.17 -24.49 22.13
N GLY A 275 -4.66 -25.37 21.26
CA GLY A 275 -3.50 -26.21 21.56
C GLY A 275 -3.71 -27.69 21.89
N SER A 276 -4.00 -28.53 20.90
CA SER A 276 -3.33 -29.84 20.83
C SER A 276 -2.05 -29.68 20.00
N SER A 277 -0.98 -29.21 20.64
CA SER A 277 0.37 -29.33 20.08
C SER A 277 1.02 -30.59 20.65
N SER A 278 1.54 -31.43 19.74
CA SER A 278 2.40 -32.60 19.94
C SER A 278 1.76 -33.92 20.42
N ARG A 279 1.26 -34.69 19.44
CA ARG A 279 1.65 -36.10 19.30
C ARG A 279 1.74 -36.40 17.80
N PRO A 280 2.86 -36.95 17.28
CA PRO A 280 2.83 -37.51 15.93
C PRO A 280 1.95 -38.75 16.02
N ALA A 281 0.70 -38.63 15.54
CA ALA A 281 -0.17 -39.77 15.36
C ALA A 281 0.39 -40.57 14.17
N GLU A 282 1.21 -41.54 14.54
CA GLU A 282 1.52 -42.75 13.80
C GLU A 282 0.34 -43.20 12.93
N ALA A 283 0.63 -43.46 11.66
CA ALA A 283 -0.35 -43.91 10.68
C ALA A 283 -1.07 -45.18 11.20
N PRO A 284 -2.41 -45.25 11.16
CA PRO A 284 -3.08 -46.51 11.43
C PRO A 284 -2.87 -47.43 10.24
N ALA A 285 -2.06 -48.46 10.46
CA ALA A 285 -2.05 -49.65 9.65
C ALA A 285 -3.44 -50.31 9.69
N ASN A 286 -3.87 -50.67 8.49
CA ASN A 286 -4.92 -51.60 8.11
C ASN A 286 -5.28 -52.70 9.14
N VAL A 287 -6.61 -52.88 9.25
CA VAL A 287 -7.37 -54.14 9.42
C VAL A 287 -7.14 -54.92 10.72
N ASP A 288 -8.17 -54.95 11.57
CA ASP A 288 -8.85 -56.22 11.82
C ASP A 288 -10.32 -56.07 12.23
N THR A 289 -11.12 -56.99 11.71
CA THR A 289 -12.59 -57.06 11.78
C THR A 289 -13.01 -57.81 13.06
N PRO A 290 -14.16 -57.51 13.67
CA PRO A 290 -15.27 -58.47 13.60
C PRO A 290 -16.63 -57.78 13.41
N GLN A 291 -17.37 -58.12 12.35
CA GLN A 291 -18.38 -59.19 12.32
C GLN A 291 -19.73 -58.76 12.92
N GLN A 292 -20.52 -58.13 12.05
CA GLN A 292 -21.96 -58.34 11.84
C GLN A 292 -22.76 -58.96 12.99
N GLU A 293 -23.59 -58.14 13.64
CA GLU A 293 -24.77 -58.58 14.36
C GLU A 293 -26.01 -58.11 13.59
N ALA A 294 -26.77 -59.06 13.06
CA ALA A 294 -28.06 -58.82 12.42
C ALA A 294 -29.17 -58.80 13.48
N PRO A 295 -30.27 -58.06 13.29
CA PRO A 295 -31.37 -58.00 14.24
C PRO A 295 -32.45 -59.04 13.90
N ALA A 296 -33.02 -59.70 14.92
CA ALA A 296 -34.42 -60.11 14.93
C ALA A 296 -34.83 -60.61 16.34
N ASP A 297 -35.78 -59.88 16.94
CA ASP A 297 -36.72 -60.30 18.01
C ASP A 297 -37.49 -61.59 17.64
N PRO A 298 -38.23 -62.25 18.56
CA PRO A 298 -38.65 -61.83 19.91
C PRO A 298 -38.25 -62.73 21.09
#